data_AF-A0A925MYZ4-F1
#
_entry.id   AF-A0A925MYZ4-F1
#
_cell.length_a   1.000
_cell.length_b   1.000
_cell.length_c   1.000
_cell.angle_alpha   90.00
_cell.angle_beta   90.00
_cell.angle_gamma   90.00
#
_symmetry.space_group_name_H-M   'P 1'
#
loop_
_entity.id
_entity.type
_entity.pdbx_description
1 polymer ?
#
loop_
_entity_poly.entity_id
_entity_poly.type
_entity_poly.pdbx_seq_one_letter_code
_entity_poly.pdbx_strand_id
1 'polypeptide(L)'
;MTYRSAMPPPLPADPTLDEMRAHLARVIPLHAAFDGWGEAALRRAAEQEGIDTGHAALAFPGGAADMIDAWFAAIDDAMAGALPPETLAAMPVHKRIRAAILARIDAAR
;
A
#
# COMPACT_ATOMS: atom_id res chain seq x y z
N MET A 1 -12.90 14.43 -11.64
CA MET A 1 -12.70 14.01 -10.24
C MET A 1 -11.38 13.27 -10.20
N THR A 2 -10.31 14.00 -9.95
CA THR A 2 -8.94 13.53 -10.13
C THR A 2 -8.55 12.67 -8.94
N TYR A 3 -8.51 11.35 -9.11
CA TYR A 3 -8.00 10.44 -8.09
C TYR A 3 -6.50 10.68 -7.97
N ARG A 4 -6.12 11.58 -7.05
CA ARG A 4 -4.74 11.69 -6.59
C ARG A 4 -4.53 10.50 -5.67
N SER A 5 -4.23 9.32 -6.24
CA SER A 5 -3.37 8.40 -5.51
C SER A 5 -2.11 9.21 -5.23
N ALA A 6 -1.98 9.68 -3.98
CA ALA A 6 -0.83 10.45 -3.60
C ALA A 6 0.34 9.49 -3.74
N MET A 7 1.16 9.70 -4.77
CA MET A 7 2.43 9.02 -4.93
C MET A 7 3.11 9.04 -3.55
N PRO A 8 3.50 7.88 -3.01
CA PRO A 8 4.08 7.82 -1.67
C PRO A 8 5.23 8.82 -1.57
N PRO A 9 5.48 9.40 -0.38
CA PRO A 9 6.62 10.27 -0.20
C PRO A 9 7.88 9.54 -0.68
N PRO A 10 8.81 10.25 -1.35
CA PRO A 10 10.00 9.60 -1.89
C PRO A 10 10.78 8.92 -0.76
N LEU A 11 11.33 7.75 -1.06
CA LEU A 11 12.21 7.05 -0.13
C LEU A 11 13.44 7.92 0.21
N PRO A 12 13.98 7.81 1.43
CA PRO A 12 15.28 8.39 1.76
C PRO A 12 16.39 7.80 0.87
N ALA A 13 17.56 8.45 0.84
CA ALA A 13 18.68 8.04 -0.02
C ALA A 13 19.21 6.62 0.28
N ASP A 14 19.06 6.15 1.51
CA ASP A 14 19.40 4.80 1.95
C ASP A 14 18.24 4.25 2.80
N PRO A 15 17.20 3.70 2.15
CA PRO A 15 16.00 3.24 2.86
C PRO A 15 16.23 1.87 3.50
N THR A 16 15.61 1.67 4.65
CA THR A 16 15.52 0.36 5.30
C THR A 16 14.60 -0.59 4.52
N LEU A 17 14.73 -1.90 4.76
CA LEU A 17 13.84 -2.90 4.14
C LEU A 17 12.36 -2.67 4.49
N ASP A 18 12.06 -2.15 5.68
CA ASP A 18 10.68 -1.84 6.10
C ASP A 18 10.11 -0.63 5.35
N GLU A 19 10.94 0.40 5.10
CA GLU A 19 10.55 1.55 4.28
C GLU A 19 10.35 1.13 2.82
N MET A 20 11.24 0.30 2.27
CA MET A 20 11.07 -0.27 0.94
C MET A 20 9.79 -1.11 0.85
N ARG A 21 9.52 -1.96 1.85
CA ARG A 21 8.29 -2.78 1.91
C ARG A 21 7.05 -1.89 1.85
N ALA A 22 6.97 -0.87 2.71
CA ALA A 22 5.83 0.03 2.77
C ALA A 22 5.65 0.82 1.47
N HIS A 23 6.75 1.25 0.84
CA HIS A 23 6.72 1.95 -0.44
C HIS A 23 6.23 1.05 -1.57
N LEU A 24 6.87 -0.11 -1.75
CA LEU A 24 6.55 -1.08 -2.80
C LEU A 24 5.14 -1.67 -2.66
N ALA A 25 4.63 -1.84 -1.45
CA ALA A 25 3.27 -2.32 -1.18
C ALA A 25 2.16 -1.50 -1.88
N ARG A 26 2.41 -0.22 -2.16
CA ARG A 26 1.48 0.67 -2.86
C ARG A 26 1.57 0.55 -4.39
N VAL A 27 2.65 -0.02 -4.90
CA VAL A 27 2.98 -0.08 -6.33
C VAL A 27 2.79 -1.47 -6.92
N ILE A 28 3.19 -2.52 -6.18
CA ILE A 28 3.06 -3.94 -6.59
C ILE A 28 1.66 -4.31 -7.12
N PRO A 29 0.53 -3.88 -6.51
CA PRO A 29 -0.80 -4.27 -6.98
C PRO A 29 -1.08 -3.91 -8.45
N LEU A 30 -0.53 -2.79 -8.93
CA LEU A 30 -0.69 -2.34 -10.31
C LEU A 30 -0.06 -3.32 -11.32
N HIS A 31 1.05 -3.95 -10.94
CA HIS A 31 1.71 -4.97 -11.75
C HIS A 31 1.11 -6.35 -11.51
N ALA A 32 0.73 -6.67 -10.27
CA ALA A 32 0.11 -7.93 -9.90
C ALA A 32 -1.28 -8.13 -10.54
N ALA A 33 -1.98 -7.05 -10.88
CA ALA A 33 -3.25 -7.11 -11.61
C ALA A 33 -3.16 -7.81 -12.97
N PHE A 34 -1.97 -7.86 -13.60
CA PHE A 34 -1.75 -8.50 -14.89
C PHE A 34 -1.12 -9.89 -14.75
N ASP A 35 0.00 -9.97 -14.03
CA ASP A 35 0.85 -11.16 -13.98
C ASP A 35 0.65 -12.01 -12.71
N GLY A 36 -0.21 -11.55 -11.79
CA GLY A 36 -0.40 -12.15 -10.47
C GLY A 36 0.62 -11.68 -9.44
N TRP A 37 0.41 -12.09 -8.18
CA TRP A 37 1.32 -11.78 -7.08
C TRP A 37 2.53 -12.71 -7.13
N GLY A 38 3.70 -12.17 -7.47
CA GLY A 38 4.93 -12.95 -7.57
C GLY A 38 6.14 -12.09 -7.95
N GLU A 39 7.26 -12.76 -8.19
CA GLU A 39 8.55 -12.12 -8.47
C GLU A 39 8.48 -11.13 -9.64
N ALA A 40 7.72 -11.45 -10.70
CA ALA A 40 7.55 -10.56 -11.83
C ALA A 40 6.91 -9.22 -11.45
N ALA A 41 5.85 -9.24 -10.62
CA ALA A 41 5.20 -8.02 -10.15
C ALA A 41 6.11 -7.19 -9.24
N LEU A 42 6.83 -7.86 -8.32
CA LEU A 42 7.79 -7.20 -7.43
C LEU A 42 8.95 -6.56 -8.22
N ARG A 43 9.51 -7.29 -9.19
CA ARG A 43 10.60 -6.80 -10.03
C ARG A 43 10.17 -5.56 -10.81
N ARG A 44 8.99 -5.57 -11.41
CA ARG A 44 8.50 -4.38 -12.14
C ARG A 44 8.22 -3.19 -11.23
N ALA A 45 7.68 -3.43 -10.03
CA ALA A 45 7.51 -2.37 -9.04
C ALA A 45 8.86 -1.78 -8.63
N ALA A 46 9.86 -2.62 -8.36
CA ALA A 46 11.20 -2.19 -7.98
C ALA A 46 11.89 -1.41 -9.10
N GLU A 47 11.83 -1.91 -10.35
CA GLU A 47 12.35 -1.22 -11.53
C GLU A 47 11.68 0.15 -11.74
N GLN A 48 10.37 0.24 -11.56
CA GLN A 48 9.61 1.50 -11.66
C GLN A 48 10.07 2.53 -10.61
N GLU A 49 10.29 2.07 -9.37
CA GLU A 49 10.65 2.93 -8.24
C GLU A 49 12.16 3.13 -8.08
N GLY A 50 12.99 2.55 -8.98
CA GLY A 50 14.44 2.65 -8.92
C GLY A 50 15.08 1.90 -7.76
N ILE A 51 14.41 0.90 -7.20
CA ILE A 51 14.88 0.07 -6.09
C ILE A 51 15.58 -1.16 -6.66
N ASP A 52 16.75 -1.53 -6.10
CA ASP A 52 17.44 -2.76 -6.47
C ASP A 52 16.53 -3.99 -6.22
N THR A 53 16.44 -4.88 -7.21
CA THR A 53 15.52 -6.03 -7.16
C THR A 53 15.89 -7.04 -6.10
N GLY A 54 17.17 -7.15 -5.74
CA GLY A 54 17.64 -7.99 -4.64
C GLY A 54 17.18 -7.45 -3.28
N HIS A 55 17.33 -6.15 -3.05
CA HIS A 55 16.80 -5.50 -1.85
C HIS A 55 15.27 -5.57 -1.78
N ALA A 56 14.58 -5.38 -2.91
CA ALA A 56 13.14 -5.56 -2.99
C ALA A 56 12.72 -6.98 -2.60
N ALA A 57 13.42 -8.02 -3.07
CA ALA A 57 13.16 -9.40 -2.68
C ALA A 57 13.39 -9.64 -1.17
N LEU A 58 14.44 -9.05 -0.59
CA LEU A 58 14.70 -9.12 0.85
C LEU A 58 13.62 -8.45 1.70
N ALA A 59 12.90 -7.46 1.16
CA ALA A 59 11.77 -6.84 1.84
C ALA A 59 10.54 -7.78 1.94
N PHE A 60 10.45 -8.83 1.12
CA PHE A 60 9.32 -9.78 1.04
C PHE A 60 9.79 -11.26 1.07
N PRO A 61 10.41 -11.73 2.16
CA PRO A 61 10.96 -13.09 2.24
C PRO A 61 9.90 -14.20 2.12
N GLY A 62 8.65 -13.95 2.53
CA GLY A 62 7.49 -14.82 2.33
C GLY A 62 6.83 -14.70 0.96
N GLY A 63 7.41 -13.89 0.06
CA GLY A 63 6.95 -13.75 -1.32
C GLY A 63 5.55 -13.13 -1.42
N ALA A 64 4.69 -13.76 -2.22
CA ALA A 64 3.37 -13.22 -2.55
C ALA A 64 2.49 -12.92 -1.33
N ALA A 65 2.57 -13.74 -0.28
CA ALA A 65 1.80 -13.52 0.95
C ALA A 65 2.21 -12.21 1.64
N ASP A 66 3.51 -11.99 1.85
CA ASP A 66 4.04 -10.75 2.44
C ASP A 66 3.67 -9.52 1.60
N MET A 67 3.67 -9.65 0.26
CA MET A 67 3.28 -8.55 -0.62
C MET A 67 1.82 -8.16 -0.45
N ILE A 68 0.92 -9.15 -0.34
CA ILE A 68 -0.51 -8.94 -0.13
C ILE A 68 -0.76 -8.34 1.25
N ASP A 69 -0.11 -8.87 2.29
CA ASP A 69 -0.24 -8.36 3.66
C ASP A 69 0.24 -6.90 3.76
N ALA A 70 1.38 -6.58 3.14
CA ALA A 70 1.89 -5.22 3.09
C ALA A 70 0.95 -4.27 2.32
N TRP A 71 0.34 -4.75 1.23
CA TRP A 71 -0.67 -3.97 0.51
C TRP A 71 -1.92 -3.70 1.36
N PHE A 72 -2.42 -4.70 2.10
CA PHE A 72 -3.51 -4.48 3.04
C PHE A 72 -3.17 -3.48 4.13
N ALA A 73 -1.95 -3.54 4.69
CA ALA A 73 -1.48 -2.54 5.64
C ALA A 73 -1.47 -1.13 5.03
N ALA A 74 -1.02 -0.99 3.78
CA ALA A 74 -1.03 0.29 3.08
C ALA A 74 -2.44 0.84 2.83
N ILE A 75 -3.41 -0.03 2.54
CA ILE A 75 -4.83 0.33 2.42
C ILE A 75 -5.38 0.79 3.78
N ASP A 76 -5.07 0.06 4.86
CA ASP A 76 -5.57 0.37 6.19
C ASP A 76 -4.97 1.70 6.70
N ASP A 77 -3.70 1.99 6.41
CA ASP A 77 -3.07 3.28 6.68
C ASP A 77 -3.76 4.42 5.92
N ALA A 78 -4.07 4.22 4.64
CA ALA A 78 -4.77 5.21 3.83
C ALA A 78 -6.20 5.45 4.35
N MET A 79 -6.92 4.40 4.73
CA MET A 79 -8.23 4.50 5.38
C MET A 79 -8.14 5.28 6.70
N ALA A 80 -7.15 4.99 7.54
CA ALA A 80 -6.95 5.67 8.82
C ALA A 80 -6.61 7.16 8.62
N GLY A 81 -5.79 7.48 7.62
CA GLY A 81 -5.49 8.87 7.25
C GLY A 81 -6.71 9.63 6.73
N ALA A 82 -7.62 8.97 6.01
CA ALA A 82 -8.85 9.57 5.51
C ALA A 82 -9.93 9.75 6.60
N LEU A 83 -9.86 8.98 7.70
CA LEU A 83 -10.82 8.98 8.79
C LEU A 83 -10.10 9.14 10.13
N PRO A 84 -9.59 10.34 10.45
CA PRO A 84 -8.84 10.56 11.67
C PRO A 84 -9.73 10.37 12.91
N PRO A 85 -9.16 10.02 14.08
CA PRO A 85 -9.91 9.62 15.27
C PRO A 85 -10.99 10.62 15.71
N GLU A 86 -10.72 11.92 15.63
CA GLU A 86 -11.65 12.99 15.96
C GLU A 86 -12.86 13.03 15.03
N THR A 87 -12.66 12.72 13.75
CA THR A 87 -13.74 12.61 12.76
C THR A 87 -14.62 11.41 13.06
N LEU A 88 -14.03 10.27 13.40
CA LEU A 88 -14.76 9.06 13.80
C LEU A 88 -15.53 9.26 15.11
N ALA A 89 -14.92 9.91 16.10
CA ALA A 89 -15.51 10.14 17.42
C ALA A 89 -16.79 11.01 17.35
N ALA A 90 -16.85 11.95 16.40
CA ALA A 90 -18.02 12.79 16.16
C ALA A 90 -19.20 12.05 15.48
N MET A 91 -19.00 10.82 14.99
CA MET A 91 -20.04 10.07 14.26
C MET A 91 -20.82 9.09 15.17
N PRO A 92 -22.14 8.93 14.94
CA PRO A 92 -22.88 7.77 15.41
C PRO A 92 -22.28 6.46 14.89
N VAL A 93 -22.32 5.39 15.70
CA VAL A 93 -21.64 4.11 15.42
C VAL A 93 -21.96 3.54 14.02
N HIS A 94 -23.23 3.52 13.61
CA HIS A 94 -23.61 2.98 12.29
C HIS A 94 -23.03 3.80 11.11
N LYS A 95 -22.89 5.12 11.27
CA LYS A 95 -22.23 5.97 10.26
C LYS A 95 -20.73 5.74 10.24
N ARG A 96 -20.13 5.52 11.41
CA ARG A 96 -18.71 5.21 11.57
C ARG A 96 -18.33 3.92 10.84
N ILE A 97 -19.10 2.86 11.04
CA ILE A 97 -18.89 1.57 10.34
C ILE A 97 -19.00 1.74 8.83
N ARG A 98 -20.07 2.41 8.36
CA ARG A 98 -20.26 2.66 6.92
C ARG A 98 -19.11 3.47 6.32
N ALA A 99 -18.67 4.52 7.00
CA ALA A 99 -17.57 5.36 6.55
C ALA A 99 -16.26 4.56 6.44
N ALA A 100 -15.93 3.76 7.46
CA ALA A 100 -14.72 2.92 7.46
C ALA A 100 -14.73 1.91 6.30
N ILE A 101 -15.84 1.19 6.09
CA ILE A 101 -15.96 0.23 4.99
C ILE A 101 -15.76 0.91 3.64
N LEU A 102 -16.45 2.03 3.39
CA LEU A 102 -16.35 2.75 2.12
C LEU A 102 -14.95 3.32 1.89
N ALA A 103 -14.34 3.92 2.91
CA ALA A 103 -12.97 4.45 2.82
C ALA A 103 -11.96 3.34 2.51
N ARG A 104 -12.09 2.16 3.12
CA ARG A 104 -11.21 1.01 2.82
C ARG A 104 -11.35 0.50 1.40
N ILE A 105 -12.60 0.39 0.91
CA ILE A 105 -12.87 -0.05 -0.47
C ILE A 105 -12.32 0.98 -1.46
N ASP A 106 -12.51 2.28 -1.19
CA ASP A 106 -12.03 3.34 -2.07
C ASP A 106 -10.49 3.43 -2.09
N ALA A 107 -9.82 3.15 -0.96
CA ALA A 107 -8.36 3.06 -0.90
C ALA A 107 -7.76 1.85 -1.63
N ALA A 108 -8.56 0.81 -1.89
CA ALA A 108 -8.14 -0.39 -2.63
C ALA A 108 -8.38 -0.28 -4.16
N ARG A 109 -8.91 0.84 -4.64
CA ARG A 109 -9.19 1.07 -6.07
C ARG A 109 -7.98 1.57 -6.86
#